data_AF-K0MKK4-F1
#
_entry.id   AF-K0MKK4-F1
#
_cell.length_a   1.000
_cell.length_b   1.000
_cell.length_c   1.000
_cell.angle_alpha   90.00
_cell.angle_beta   90.00
_cell.angle_gamma   90.00
#
_symmetry.space_group_name_H-M   'P 1'
#
loop_
_entity.id
_entity.type
_entity.pdbx_description
1 polymer ?
#
loop_
_entity_poly.entity_id
_entity_poly.type
_entity_poly.pdbx_seq_one_letter_code
_entity_poly.pdbx_strand_id
1 'polypeptide(L)'
;MMKISPQPRAKLSKLRDIGWELWDPIGLLEPGFYPGKWDEEANRPFADEYDSYLLDAAGQLRRGVPRVQVVDYLVRIETQHMGLQEGPTTRDRAEAVVAAILADDGIWTWPDEQGRFP
;
A
#
# COMPACT_ATOMS: atom_id res chain seq x y z
N MET A 1 -12.73 6.55 32.65
CA MET A 1 -13.03 5.77 31.43
C MET A 1 -12.25 6.35 30.26
N MET A 2 -11.38 5.58 29.62
CA MET A 2 -10.83 5.97 28.32
C MET A 2 -11.96 5.93 27.29
N LYS A 3 -12.32 7.07 26.71
CA LYS A 3 -13.11 7.10 25.48
C LYS A 3 -12.27 6.42 24.40
N ILE A 4 -12.65 5.22 23.98
CA ILE A 4 -12.07 4.62 22.79
C ILE A 4 -12.59 5.45 21.62
N SER A 5 -11.77 6.38 21.14
CA SER A 5 -12.08 7.10 19.91
C SER A 5 -12.15 6.07 18.77
N PRO A 6 -13.16 6.16 17.89
CA PRO A 6 -13.27 5.25 16.78
C PRO A 6 -12.02 5.32 15.89
N GLN A 7 -11.44 4.16 15.57
CA GLN A 7 -10.22 4.09 14.77
C GLN A 7 -10.58 4.02 13.29
N PRO A 8 -10.09 4.92 12.42
CA PRO A 8 -10.37 4.81 10.99
C PRO A 8 -9.73 3.57 10.38
N ARG A 9 -10.27 3.14 9.24
CA ARG A 9 -9.76 2.04 8.42
C ARG A 9 -9.18 2.59 7.12
N ALA A 10 -8.13 1.96 6.63
CA ALA A 10 -7.61 2.29 5.30
C ALA A 10 -8.49 1.65 4.22
N LYS A 11 -8.79 2.38 3.14
CA LYS A 11 -9.46 1.87 1.95
C LYS A 11 -8.46 1.06 1.14
N LEU A 12 -8.66 -0.25 1.13
CA LEU A 12 -7.77 -1.18 0.46
C LEU A 12 -7.69 -0.95 -1.05
N SER A 13 -8.79 -0.58 -1.71
CA SER A 13 -8.79 -0.27 -3.15
C SER A 13 -7.84 0.86 -3.53
N LYS A 14 -7.81 1.95 -2.74
CA LYS A 14 -6.87 3.07 -2.96
C LYS A 14 -5.42 2.66 -2.74
N LEU A 15 -5.17 1.83 -1.72
CA LEU A 15 -3.84 1.30 -1.49
C LEU A 15 -3.40 0.40 -2.65
N ARG A 16 -4.29 -0.43 -3.19
CA ARG A 16 -4.04 -1.26 -4.37
C ARG A 16 -3.75 -0.41 -5.59
N ASP A 17 -4.55 0.63 -5.87
CA ASP A 17 -4.27 1.56 -6.97
C ASP A 17 -2.84 2.11 -6.88
N ILE A 18 -2.42 2.58 -5.69
CA ILE A 18 -1.07 3.08 -5.44
C ILE A 18 0.00 1.99 -5.62
N GLY A 19 -0.21 0.81 -5.03
CA GLY A 19 0.78 -0.27 -5.03
C GLY A 19 1.01 -0.85 -6.41
N TRP A 20 -0.07 -1.12 -7.15
CA TRP A 20 0.01 -1.64 -8.50
C TRP A 20 0.53 -0.62 -9.52
N GLU A 21 0.30 0.68 -9.31
CA GLU A 21 0.79 1.73 -10.20
C GLU A 21 2.27 2.10 -9.94
N LEU A 22 2.67 2.21 -8.67
CA LEU A 22 3.96 2.81 -8.30
C LEU A 22 5.00 1.81 -7.80
N TRP A 23 4.59 0.63 -7.32
CA TRP A 23 5.50 -0.29 -6.65
C TRP A 23 5.79 -1.55 -7.45
N ASP A 24 4.74 -2.28 -7.87
CA ASP A 24 4.73 -3.61 -8.51
C ASP A 24 6.12 -4.25 -8.71
N PRO A 25 6.81 -4.65 -7.61
CA PRO A 25 8.23 -5.03 -7.70
C PRO A 25 8.45 -6.37 -8.42
N ILE A 26 7.41 -7.22 -8.50
CA ILE A 26 7.44 -8.49 -9.23
C ILE A 26 7.05 -8.29 -10.70
N GLY A 27 6.50 -7.13 -11.07
CA GLY A 27 6.17 -6.78 -12.44
C GLY A 27 5.01 -7.60 -13.01
N LEU A 28 4.03 -7.97 -12.19
CA LEU A 28 2.93 -8.83 -12.65
C LEU A 28 2.02 -8.11 -13.66
N LEU A 29 1.81 -6.80 -13.51
CA LEU A 29 1.02 -5.99 -14.45
C LEU A 29 1.85 -5.40 -15.60
N GLU A 30 3.13 -5.77 -15.71
CA GLU A 30 3.93 -5.36 -16.86
C GLU A 30 3.34 -5.90 -18.17
N PRO A 31 3.46 -5.15 -19.29
CA PRO A 31 3.01 -5.60 -20.60
C PRO A 31 3.66 -6.95 -20.99
N GLY A 32 2.91 -8.04 -20.89
CA GLY A 32 3.36 -9.37 -21.33
C GLY A 32 2.87 -10.53 -20.48
N PHE A 33 2.66 -10.33 -19.18
CA PHE A 33 2.16 -11.37 -18.28
C PHE A 33 0.67 -11.21 -18.04
N TYR A 34 0.28 -10.13 -17.36
CA TYR A 34 -1.10 -9.85 -16.98
C TYR A 34 -1.42 -8.38 -17.24
N PRO A 35 -1.68 -7.97 -18.50
CA PRO A 35 -1.95 -6.58 -18.80
C PRO A 35 -3.24 -6.09 -18.14
N GLY A 36 -3.36 -4.77 -17.99
CA GLY A 36 -4.55 -4.14 -17.46
C GLY A 36 -4.42 -3.77 -15.98
N LYS A 37 -5.55 -3.65 -15.29
CA LYS A 37 -5.60 -3.26 -13.87
C LYS A 37 -5.72 -4.45 -12.95
N TRP A 38 -5.35 -4.25 -11.69
CA TRP A 38 -5.49 -5.25 -10.64
C TRP A 38 -6.94 -5.73 -10.40
N ASP A 39 -7.93 -4.89 -10.71
CA ASP A 39 -9.36 -5.18 -10.48
C ASP A 39 -10.03 -5.91 -11.65
N GLU A 40 -9.30 -6.16 -12.74
CA GLU A 40 -9.77 -6.94 -13.88
C GLU A 40 -9.90 -8.43 -13.54
N GLU A 41 -10.88 -9.11 -14.15
CA GLU A 41 -11.21 -10.52 -13.89
C GLU A 41 -9.97 -11.43 -13.97
N ALA A 42 -9.09 -11.19 -14.95
CA ALA A 42 -7.88 -11.98 -15.18
C ALA A 42 -6.82 -11.80 -14.07
N ASN A 43 -6.85 -10.66 -13.36
CA ASN A 43 -5.82 -10.24 -12.42
C ASN A 43 -6.26 -10.42 -10.95
N ARG A 44 -7.57 -10.66 -10.72
CA ARG A 44 -8.12 -10.97 -9.40
C ARG A 44 -7.38 -12.05 -8.60
N PRO A 45 -6.85 -13.13 -9.21
CA PRO A 45 -6.16 -14.18 -8.45
C PRO A 45 -4.93 -13.73 -7.67
N PHE A 46 -4.34 -12.58 -8.03
CA PHE A 46 -3.17 -12.02 -7.36
C PHE A 46 -3.37 -10.56 -6.94
N ALA A 47 -4.59 -10.01 -7.06
CA ALA A 47 -4.87 -8.60 -6.78
C ALA A 47 -4.55 -8.16 -5.34
N ASP A 48 -4.46 -9.12 -4.41
CA ASP A 48 -4.17 -8.94 -2.99
C ASP A 48 -2.69 -9.13 -2.62
N GLU A 49 -1.82 -9.46 -3.58
CA GLU A 49 -0.39 -9.78 -3.38
C GLU A 49 0.33 -8.74 -2.49
N TYR A 50 0.00 -7.46 -2.65
CA TYR A 50 0.67 -6.36 -1.95
C TYR A 50 -0.11 -5.81 -0.74
N ASP A 51 -1.30 -6.32 -0.45
CA ASP A 51 -2.23 -5.73 0.51
C ASP A 51 -1.63 -5.56 1.91
N SER A 52 -1.01 -6.63 2.42
CA SER A 52 -0.47 -6.64 3.78
C SER A 52 0.65 -5.60 3.96
N TYR A 53 1.51 -5.45 2.95
CA TYR A 53 2.62 -4.51 2.99
C TYR A 53 2.13 -3.06 2.92
N LEU A 54 1.16 -2.79 2.05
CA LEU A 54 0.58 -1.47 1.87
C LEU A 54 -0.24 -1.04 3.10
N LEU A 55 -0.98 -1.97 3.71
CA LEU A 55 -1.71 -1.71 4.95
C LEU A 55 -0.76 -1.39 6.11
N ASP A 56 0.36 -2.09 6.23
CA ASP A 56 1.34 -1.78 7.27
C ASP A 56 2.05 -0.44 7.00
N ALA A 57 2.46 -0.17 5.75
CA ALA A 57 3.04 1.13 5.38
C ALA A 57 2.09 2.30 5.71
N ALA A 58 0.82 2.21 5.31
CA ALA A 58 -0.20 3.21 5.64
C ALA A 58 -0.43 3.32 7.17
N GLY A 59 -0.48 2.18 7.87
CA GLY A 59 -0.60 2.13 9.32
C GLY A 59 0.57 2.78 10.04
N GLN A 60 1.80 2.54 9.59
CA GLN A 60 3.02 3.15 10.12
C GLN A 60 3.00 4.67 9.92
N LEU A 61 2.70 5.14 8.70
CA LEU A 61 2.60 6.58 8.40
C LEU A 61 1.57 7.27 9.29
N ARG A 62 0.39 6.66 9.46
CA ARG A 62 -0.65 7.20 10.33
C ARG A 62 -0.26 7.24 11.82
N ARG A 63 0.56 6.29 12.27
CA ARG A 63 1.12 6.31 13.63
C ARG A 63 2.26 7.33 13.80
N GLY A 64 2.63 8.06 12.74
CA GLY A 64 3.69 9.06 12.77
C GLY A 64 5.09 8.47 12.62
N VAL A 65 5.23 7.24 12.11
CA VAL A 65 6.54 6.69 11.77
C VAL A 65 7.20 7.58 10.70
N PRO A 66 8.49 7.94 10.84
CA PRO A 66 9.18 8.78 9.87
C PRO A 66 9.14 8.19 8.46
N ARG A 67 8.91 9.04 7.45
CA ARG A 67 8.82 8.65 6.03
C ARG A 67 9.96 7.74 5.59
N VAL A 68 11.20 8.10 5.96
CA VAL A 68 12.41 7.33 5.63
C VAL A 68 12.34 5.88 6.15
N GLN A 69 11.79 5.66 7.34
CA GLN A 69 11.67 4.31 7.89
C GLN A 69 10.60 3.49 7.16
N VAL A 70 9.53 4.13 6.67
CA VAL A 70 8.50 3.46 5.87
C VAL A 70 9.02 3.15 4.46
N VAL A 71 9.83 4.03 3.88
CA VAL A 71 10.56 3.75 2.63
C VAL A 71 11.50 2.57 2.81
N ASP A 72 12.34 2.58 3.84
CA ASP A 72 13.27 1.49 4.13
C ASP A 72 12.52 0.17 4.41
N TYR A 73 11.32 0.24 5.00
CA TYR A 73 10.44 -0.90 5.17
C TYR A 73 10.01 -1.51 3.81
N LEU A 74 9.55 -0.70 2.85
CA LEU A 74 9.14 -1.18 1.53
C LEU A 74 10.33 -1.76 0.74
N VAL A 75 11.49 -1.10 0.78
CA VAL A 75 12.74 -1.62 0.19
C VAL A 75 13.13 -2.96 0.81
N ARG A 76 12.95 -3.12 2.13
CA ARG A 76 13.21 -4.38 2.83
C ARG A 76 12.24 -5.49 2.42
N ILE A 77 10.97 -5.17 2.17
CA ILE A 77 10.02 -6.17 1.65
C ILE A 77 10.48 -6.65 0.26
N GLU A 78 10.79 -5.73 -0.65
CA GLU A 78 11.28 -6.08 -1.99
C GLU A 78 12.54 -6.95 -1.93
N THR A 79 13.52 -6.55 -1.13
CA THR A 79 14.84 -7.19 -1.14
C THR A 79 14.96 -8.43 -0.27
N GLN A 80 14.36 -8.43 0.92
CA GLN A 80 14.52 -9.51 1.90
C GLN A 80 13.34 -10.47 1.93
N HIS A 81 12.12 -9.97 1.72
CA HIS A 81 10.93 -10.81 1.77
C HIS A 81 10.62 -11.44 0.41
N MET A 82 10.64 -10.64 -0.66
CA MET A 82 10.43 -11.12 -2.04
C MET A 82 11.74 -11.67 -2.66
N GLY A 83 12.89 -11.40 -2.04
CA GLY A 83 14.20 -11.92 -2.47
C GLY A 83 14.72 -11.28 -3.76
N LEU A 84 14.22 -10.09 -4.12
CA LEU A 84 14.65 -9.37 -5.31
C LEU A 84 15.96 -8.63 -5.05
N GLN A 85 16.77 -8.45 -6.10
CA GLN A 85 17.97 -7.62 -5.97
C GLN A 85 17.58 -6.15 -5.92
N GLU A 86 18.18 -5.38 -5.01
CA GLU A 86 18.00 -3.93 -4.99
C GLU A 86 18.49 -3.34 -6.32
N GLY A 87 17.56 -2.74 -7.05
CA GLY A 87 17.79 -2.09 -8.34
C GLY A 87 17.88 -0.58 -8.21
N PRO A 88 18.25 0.12 -9.29
CA PRO A 88 18.38 1.58 -9.29
C PRO A 88 17.08 2.32 -8.99
N THR A 89 15.92 1.68 -9.21
CA THR A 89 14.58 2.27 -9.01
C THR A 89 13.86 1.77 -7.75
N THR A 90 14.42 0.81 -7.03
CA THR A 90 13.79 0.20 -5.83
C THR A 90 13.43 1.26 -4.79
N ARG A 91 14.36 2.16 -4.47
CA ARG A 91 14.12 3.23 -3.51
C ARG A 91 13.13 4.27 -4.03
N ASP A 92 13.24 4.68 -5.29
CA ASP A 92 12.37 5.69 -5.91
C ASP A 92 10.90 5.22 -5.93
N ARG A 93 10.64 3.94 -6.25
CA ARG A 93 9.30 3.35 -6.18
C ARG A 93 8.74 3.37 -4.75
N ALA A 94 9.55 2.98 -3.77
CA ALA A 94 9.14 3.04 -2.36
C ALA A 94 8.83 4.46 -1.88
N GLU A 95 9.63 5.45 -2.30
CA GLU A 95 9.40 6.87 -2.02
C GLU A 95 8.10 7.37 -2.67
N ALA A 96 7.84 6.96 -3.92
CA ALA A 96 6.60 7.30 -4.64
C ALA A 96 5.35 6.77 -3.93
N VAL A 97 5.38 5.52 -3.45
CA VAL A 97 4.29 4.92 -2.66
C VAL A 97 4.03 5.72 -1.39
N VAL A 98 5.09 6.04 -0.62
CA VAL A 98 4.96 6.80 0.62
C VAL A 98 4.41 8.20 0.36
N ALA A 99 4.87 8.87 -0.70
CA ALA A 99 4.36 10.17 -1.11
C ALA A 99 2.87 10.10 -1.50
N ALA A 100 2.46 9.09 -2.28
CA ALA A 100 1.08 8.91 -2.70
C ALA A 100 0.14 8.62 -1.52
N ILE A 101 0.54 7.74 -0.59
CA ILE A 101 -0.25 7.46 0.62
C ILE A 101 -0.45 8.72 1.47
N LEU A 102 0.58 9.56 1.60
CA LEU A 102 0.49 10.80 2.36
C LEU A 102 -0.32 11.90 1.67
N ALA A 103 -0.41 11.87 0.35
CA ALA A 103 -1.15 12.86 -0.44
C ALA A 103 -2.64 12.52 -0.56
N ASP A 104 -3.05 11.26 -0.36
CA ASP A 104 -4.44 10.82 -0.52
C ASP A 104 -5.20 10.80 0.82
N ASP A 105 -5.81 11.94 1.16
CA ASP A 105 -6.70 12.08 2.32
C ASP A 105 -7.91 11.12 2.27
N GLY A 106 -8.23 10.59 1.08
CA GLY A 106 -9.33 9.66 0.88
C GLY A 106 -9.05 8.22 1.28
N ILE A 107 -7.81 7.88 1.68
CA ILE A 107 -7.42 6.55 2.16
C ILE A 107 -8.14 6.20 3.46
N TRP A 108 -8.38 7.15 4.35
CA TRP A 108 -8.94 6.85 5.67
C TRP A 108 -10.46 7.00 5.69
N THR A 109 -11.18 5.94 6.05
CA THR A 109 -12.59 5.99 6.39
C THR A 109 -12.78 6.02 7.89
N TRP A 110 -13.65 6.92 8.35
CA TRP A 110 -14.04 7.04 9.74
C TRP A 110 -15.38 6.34 9.95
N PRO A 111 -15.55 5.61 11.05
CA PRO A 111 -16.86 5.07 11.37
C PRO A 111 -17.80 6.19 11.82
N ASP A 112 -19.09 5.99 11.62
CA ASP A 112 -20.16 6.85 12.12
C ASP A 112 -20.25 6.82 13.65
N GLU A 113 -21.18 7.61 14.21
CA GLU A 113 -21.43 7.67 15.66
C GLU A 113 -21.82 6.32 16.28
N GLN A 114 -22.28 5.37 15.45
CA GLN A 114 -22.65 4.01 15.84
C GLN A 114 -21.52 2.99 15.56
N GLY A 115 -20.34 3.43 15.11
CA GLY A 115 -19.19 2.57 14.84
C GLY A 115 -19.20 1.88 13.48
N ARG A 116 -20.09 2.25 12.56
CA ARG A 116 -20.22 1.64 11.23
C ARG A 116 -19.39 2.39 10.20
N PHE A 117 -18.71 1.66 9.34
CA PHE A 117 -17.96 2.27 8.23
C PHE A 117 -18.87 2.42 7.01
N PRO A 118 -18.70 3.49 6.21
CA PRO A 118 -19.41 3.66 4.94
C PRO A 118 -18.99 2.62 3.91
#